data_AF-A0A6H2H9F6-F1
#
_entry.id   AF-A0A6H2H9F6-F1
#
_cell.length_a   1.000
_cell.length_b   1.000
_cell.length_c   1.000
_cell.angle_alpha   90.00
_cell.angle_beta   90.00
_cell.angle_gamma   90.00
#
_symmetry.space_group_name_H-M   'P 1'
#
loop_
_entity.id
_entity.type
_entity.pdbx_description
1 polymer ?
#
loop_
_entity_poly.entity_id
_entity_poly.type
_entity_poly.pdbx_seq_one_letter_code
_entity_poly.pdbx_strand_id
1 'polypeptide(L)' 'MSMTKLTTVEIKCPNCGSNQLIQGEAAETVDQVTCVACGTFFSYKAEVEKIASELRNTLVGIVRNTLK' A
#
# COMPACT_ATOMS: atom_id res chain seq x y z
N MET A 1 -21.98 5.21 -17.58
CA MET A 1 -20.54 5.41 -17.29
C MET A 1 -20.28 4.88 -15.90
N SER A 2 -19.87 3.61 -15.79
CA SER A 2 -19.64 2.96 -14.48
C SER A 2 -18.24 3.34 -14.00
N MET A 3 -18.16 4.36 -13.16
CA MET A 3 -16.94 4.66 -12.40
C MET A 3 -16.89 3.68 -11.23
N THR A 4 -15.96 2.73 -11.30
CA THR A 4 -15.63 1.82 -10.21
C THR A 4 -15.15 2.65 -9.03
N LYS A 5 -16.06 2.90 -8.08
CA LYS A 5 -15.82 3.67 -6.86
C LYS A 5 -14.66 3.02 -6.10
N LEU A 6 -13.49 3.66 -6.16
CA LEU A 6 -12.23 3.12 -5.69
C LEU A 6 -12.31 2.74 -4.20
N THR A 7 -12.17 1.44 -3.98
CA THR A 7 -11.99 0.74 -2.71
C THR A 7 -11.04 1.52 -1.79
N THR A 8 -11.50 1.87 -0.59
CA THR A 8 -10.63 2.36 0.47
C THR A 8 -9.52 1.35 0.71
N VAL A 9 -8.26 1.79 0.65
CA VAL A 9 -7.10 0.95 0.94
C VAL A 9 -6.64 1.25 2.36
N GLU A 10 -6.45 0.19 3.14
CA GLU A 10 -5.87 0.28 4.47
C GLU A 10 -4.36 0.08 4.38
N ILE A 11 -3.60 1.10 4.77
CA ILE A 11 -2.14 1.06 4.80
C ILE A 11 -1.64 1.28 6.22
N LYS A 12 -0.60 0.56 6.62
CA LYS A 12 0.04 0.80 7.90
C LYS A 12 1.03 1.93 7.80
N CYS A 13 1.00 2.85 8.75
CA CYS A 13 2.04 3.85 8.89
C CYS A 13 3.37 3.14 9.19
N PRO A 14 4.44 3.36 8.39
CA PRO A 14 5.73 2.71 8.61
C PRO A 14 6.41 3.14 9.91
N ASN A 15 6.02 4.29 10.49
CA ASN A 15 6.63 4.81 11.72
C ASN A 15 5.97 4.27 12.99
N CYS A 16 4.64 4.29 13.09
CA CYS A 16 3.91 3.91 14.31
C CYS A 16 3.07 2.63 14.18
N GLY A 17 2.96 2.05 12.98
CA GLY A 17 2.16 0.87 12.71
C GLY A 17 0.64 1.08 12.72
N SER A 18 0.16 2.31 12.94
CA SER A 18 -1.27 2.61 12.90
C SER A 18 -1.84 2.45 11.50
N ASN A 19 -3.02 1.86 11.41
CA ASN A 19 -3.73 1.70 10.15
C ASN A 19 -4.28 3.06 9.69
N GLN A 20 -4.08 3.40 8.42
CA GLN A 20 -4.54 4.62 7.77
C GLN A 20 -5.47 4.20 6.63
N LEU A 21 -6.70 4.71 6.64
CA LEU A 21 -7.68 4.48 5.59
C LEU A 21 -7.54 5.58 4.54
N ILE A 22 -7.13 5.21 3.34
CA ILE A 22 -6.94 6.16 2.24
C ILE A 22 -7.95 5.81 1.15
N GLN A 23 -8.69 6.83 0.69
CA GLN A 23 -9.61 6.66 -0.43
C GLN A 23 -8.80 6.43 -1.71
N GLY A 24 -9.14 5.42 -2.52
CA GLY A 24 -8.32 5.05 -3.66
C GLY A 24 -8.25 6.11 -4.77
N GLU A 25 -9.16 7.09 -4.83
CA GLU A 25 -9.02 8.26 -5.72
C GLU A 25 -7.89 9.20 -5.29
N ALA A 26 -7.62 9.29 -3.99
CA ALA A 26 -6.47 10.02 -3.45
C ALA A 26 -5.18 9.22 -3.64
N ALA A 27 -5.24 7.89 -3.64
CA ALA A 27 -4.07 7.04 -3.82
C ALA A 27 -3.33 7.24 -5.17
N GLU A 28 -4.03 7.66 -6.23
CA GLU A 28 -3.42 7.91 -7.55
C GLU A 28 -2.78 9.31 -7.66
N THR A 29 -3.18 10.25 -6.81
CA THR A 29 -2.77 11.67 -6.91
C THR A 29 -1.95 12.16 -5.71
N VAL A 30 -1.99 11.43 -4.59
CA VAL A 30 -1.36 11.82 -3.32
C VAL A 30 -0.10 10.98 -3.11
N ASP A 31 1.05 11.59 -3.39
CA ASP A 31 2.36 10.96 -3.17
C ASP A 31 2.74 10.88 -1.69
N GLN A 32 2.20 11.76 -0.83
CA GLN A 32 2.52 11.84 0.60
C GLN A 32 1.27 11.95 1.47
N VAL A 33 1.20 11.13 2.52
CA VAL A 33 0.12 11.14 3.50
C VAL A 33 0.69 11.39 4.88
N THR A 34 0.02 12.23 5.65
CA THR A 34 0.33 12.43 7.08
C THR A 34 -0.40 11.38 7.90
N CYS A 35 0.33 10.61 8.69
CA CYS A 35 -0.26 9.68 9.63
C CYS A 35 -1.03 10.45 10.72
N VAL A 36 -2.32 10.21 10.85
CA VAL A 36 -3.18 10.88 11.85
C VAL A 36 -2.76 10.53 13.29
N ALA A 37 -2.19 9.35 13.51
CA ALA A 37 -1.81 8.89 14.84
C ALA A 37 -0.50 9.50 15.37
N CYS A 38 0.51 9.69 14.51
CA CYS A 38 1.84 10.16 14.94
C CYS A 38 2.33 11.43 14.24
N GLY A 39 1.52 12.01 13.34
CA GLY A 39 1.86 13.22 12.58
C GLY A 39 2.99 13.04 11.56
N THR A 40 3.50 11.82 11.39
CA THR A 40 4.62 11.55 10.46
C THR A 40 4.13 11.52 9.03
N PHE A 41 4.85 12.19 8.14
CA PHE A 41 4.63 12.13 6.70
C PHE A 41 5.31 10.90 6.11
N PHE A 42 4.61 10.15 5.27
CA PHE A 42 5.17 9.02 4.55
C PHE A 42 4.60 8.97 3.13
N SER A 43 5.37 8.36 2.20
CA SER A 43 4.92 8.26 0.83
C SER A 43 4.01 7.05 0.64
N TYR A 44 2.77 7.30 0.25
CA TYR A 44 1.80 6.24 -0.01
C TYR A 44 2.26 5.36 -1.19
N LYS A 45 2.71 5.99 -2.27
CA LYS A 45 3.23 5.29 -3.46
C LYS A 45 4.40 4.38 -3.11
N ALA A 46 5.37 4.86 -2.33
CA ALA A 46 6.52 4.06 -1.93
C ALA A 46 6.11 2.82 -1.11
N GLU A 47 5.15 2.97 -0.20
CA GLU A 47 4.67 1.84 0.60
C GLU A 47 3.87 0.82 -0.23
N VAL A 48 3.06 1.28 -1.19
CA VAL A 48 2.37 0.37 -2.14
C VAL A 48 3.38 -0.37 -3.03
N GLU A 49 4.39 0.32 -3.55
CA GLU A 49 5.46 -0.30 -4.35
C GLU A 49 6.24 -1.35 -3.53
N LYS A 50 6.47 -1.08 -2.24
CA LYS A 50 7.09 -2.03 -1.32
C LYS A 50 6.23 -3.28 -1.13
N ILE A 51 4.93 -3.13 -0.84
CA ILE A 51 3.99 -4.26 -0.73
C ILE A 51 3.96 -5.08 -2.03
N ALA A 52 3.90 -4.41 -3.19
CA ALA A 52 3.90 -5.08 -4.49
C ALA A 52 5.23 -5.82 -4.76
N SER A 53 6.36 -5.28 -4.29
CA SER A 53 7.67 -5.94 -4.37
C SER A 53 7.74 -7.18 -3.47
N GLU A 54 7.29 -7.07 -2.23
CA GLU A 54 7.23 -8.19 -1.27
C GLU A 54 6.32 -9.32 -1.78
N LEU A 55 5.16 -8.97 -2.34
CA LEU A 55 4.25 -9.94 -2.93
C LEU A 55 4.88 -10.65 -4.13
N ARG A 56 5.54 -9.91 -5.03
CA ARG A 56 6.27 -10.48 -6.18
C ARG A 56 7.36 -11.45 -5.72
N ASN A 57 8.17 -11.07 -4.75
CA ASN A 57 9.24 -11.93 -4.24
C ASN A 57 8.69 -13.21 -3.59
N THR A 58 7.60 -13.09 -2.84
CA THR A 58 6.91 -14.23 -2.23
C THR A 58 6.37 -15.20 -3.29
N LEU A 59 5.70 -14.68 -4.32
CA LEU A 59 5.17 -15.49 -5.42
C LEU A 59 6.29 -16.19 -6.21
N VAL A 60 7.39 -15.49 -6.50
CA VAL A 60 8.57 -16.09 -7.14
C VAL A 60 9.16 -17.21 -6.27
N GLY A 61 9.21 -17.03 -4.95
CA GLY A 61 9.65 -18.05 -4.00
C GLY A 61 8.76 -19.30 -4.04
N ILE A 62 7.43 -19.12 -4.01
CA ILE A 62 6.46 -20.21 -4.11
C ILE A 62 6.64 -20.96 -5.43
N VAL A 63 6.66 -20.25 -6.57
CA VAL A 63 6.82 -20.86 -7.89
C VAL A 63 8.11 -21.67 -7.99
N ARG A 64 9.24 -21.13 -7.50
CA ARG A 64 10.51 -21.88 -7.46
C ARG A 64 10.46 -23.12 -6.57
N ASN A 65 9.72 -23.08 -5.47
CA ASN A 65 9.60 -24.21 -4.55
C ASN A 65 8.66 -25.30 -5.09
N THR A 66 7.62 -24.92 -5.83
CA THR A 66 6.65 -25.84 -6.44
C THR A 66 7.18 -26.52 -7.71
N LEU A 67 8.11 -25.88 -8.42
CA LEU A 67 8.73 -26.43 -9.63
C LEU A 67 10.00 -27.27 -9.36
N LYS A 68 10.34 -27.49 -8.09
CA LYS A 68 11.37 -28.45 -7.66
C LYS A 68 10.72 -29.77 -7.28
#